data_AF-A0ABD1I3C1-F1
#
_entry.id   AF-A0ABD1I3C1-F1
#
_cell.length_a   1.000
_cell.length_b   1.000
_cell.length_c   1.000
_cell.angle_alpha   90.00
_cell.angle_beta   90.00
_cell.angle_gamma   90.00
#
_symmetry.space_group_name_H-M   'P 1'
#
loop_
_entity.id
_entity.type
_entity.pdbx_description
1 polymer ?
#
loop_
_entity_poly.entity_id
_entity_poly.type
_entity_poly.pdbx_seq_one_letter_code
_entity_poly.pdbx_strand_id
1 'polypeptide(L)'
;MNLPPLATFLYEGLWTLEIDTTFVDTLVRLKHETGCLLKEFPSYFLLTVGQEIRDIFSVRFNEEELSACVKTLHARYKTFKEVLA
;
A
#
# COMPACT_ATOMS: atom_id res chain seq x y z
N MET A 1 -0.89 -13.56 13.70
CA MET A 1 -0.41 -13.89 12.34
C MET A 1 0.74 -12.92 12.06
N ASN A 2 1.99 -13.36 12.16
CA ASN A 2 3.17 -12.52 11.93
C ASN A 2 3.41 -12.44 10.41
N LEU A 3 2.73 -11.52 9.74
CA LEU A 3 3.09 -11.15 8.39
C LEU A 3 4.48 -10.51 8.43
N PRO A 4 5.48 -11.03 7.69
CA PRO A 4 6.79 -10.39 7.63
C PRO A 4 6.62 -8.95 7.10
N PRO A 5 7.26 -7.95 7.73
CA PRO A 5 7.15 -6.55 7.34
C PRO A 5 7.49 -6.39 5.86
N LEU A 6 6.69 -5.60 5.12
CA LEU A 6 6.98 -5.29 3.71
C LEU A 6 8.41 -4.78 3.49
N ALA A 7 8.99 -4.14 4.52
CA ALA A 7 10.35 -3.65 4.56
C ALA A 7 11.41 -4.67 4.11
N THR A 8 11.20 -5.98 4.33
CA THR A 8 12.23 -6.98 4.01
C THR A 8 12.26 -7.40 2.53
N PHE A 9 11.18 -7.17 1.76
CA PHE A 9 11.07 -7.69 0.40
C PHE A 9 11.02 -6.63 -0.71
N LEU A 10 10.75 -5.37 -0.39
CA LEU A 10 10.43 -4.38 -1.43
C LEU A 10 11.28 -3.11 -1.47
N TYR A 11 11.98 -2.71 -0.40
CA TYR A 11 12.47 -1.33 -0.34
C TYR A 11 13.87 -1.18 0.23
N GLU A 12 14.68 -0.46 -0.53
CA GLU A 12 15.96 0.11 -0.13
C GLU A 12 15.78 1.14 1.00
N GLY A 13 15.48 0.67 2.22
CA GLY A 13 15.61 1.43 3.47
C GLY A 13 14.57 2.51 3.78
N LEU A 14 13.79 2.99 2.80
CA LEU A 14 12.82 4.08 3.01
C LEU A 14 11.42 3.62 3.44
N TRP A 15 11.07 2.35 3.24
CA TRP A 15 9.75 1.82 3.59
C TRP A 15 9.75 1.22 4.99
N THR A 16 9.25 1.99 5.95
CA THR A 16 9.12 1.55 7.34
C THR A 16 7.74 0.95 7.62
N LEU A 17 7.57 0.33 8.79
CA LEU A 17 6.28 -0.20 9.22
C LEU A 17 5.22 0.91 9.36
N GLU A 18 5.62 2.10 9.80
CA GLU A 18 4.76 3.26 9.95
C GLU A 18 4.28 3.79 8.59
N ILE A 19 5.18 3.84 7.60
CA ILE A 19 4.85 4.19 6.22
C ILE A 19 3.90 3.15 5.61
N ASP A 20 4.17 1.86 5.83
CA ASP A 20 3.33 0.76 5.35
C ASP A 20 1.90 0.84 5.93
N THR A 21 1.80 1.07 7.25
CA THR A 21 0.52 1.21 7.94
C THR A 21 -0.25 2.42 7.40
N THR A 22 0.42 3.57 7.28
CA THR A 22 -0.19 4.79 6.72
C THR A 22 -0.66 4.56 5.29
N PHE A 23 0.16 3.90 4.47
CA PHE A 23 -0.17 3.56 3.08
C PHE A 23 -1.46 2.73 2.99
N VAL A 24 -1.55 1.66 3.77
CA VAL A 24 -2.72 0.76 3.76
C VAL A 24 -3.96 1.46 4.33
N ASP A 25 -3.81 2.16 5.45
CA ASP A 25 -4.93 2.85 6.11
C ASP A 25 -5.53 3.94 5.22
N THR A 26 -4.69 4.73 4.55
CA THR A 26 -5.16 5.75 3.60
C THR A 26 -5.88 5.09 2.41
N LEU A 27 -5.35 4.01 1.85
CA LEU A 27 -6.02 3.29 0.75
C LEU A 27 -7.41 2.76 1.17
N VAL A 28 -7.52 2.20 2.36
CA VAL A 28 -8.78 1.71 2.93
C VAL A 28 -9.75 2.87 3.16
N ARG A 29 -9.27 3.96 3.77
CA ARG A 29 -10.05 5.17 4.01
C ARG A 29 -10.62 5.76 2.72
N LEU A 30 -9.76 5.96 1.70
CA LEU A 30 -10.18 6.47 0.39
C LEU A 30 -11.21 5.56 -0.28
N LYS A 31 -11.05 4.24 -0.18
CA LYS A 31 -12.04 3.29 -0.72
C LYS A 31 -13.39 3.44 -0.03
N HIS A 32 -13.41 3.59 1.29
CA HIS A 32 -14.65 3.78 2.04
C HIS A 32 -15.32 5.12 1.73
N GLU A 33 -14.57 6.22 1.70
CA GLU A 33 -15.09 7.58 1.46
C GLU A 33 -15.70 7.75 0.07
N THR A 34 -15.11 7.12 -0.94
CA THR A 34 -15.55 7.23 -2.33
C THR A 34 -16.58 6.17 -2.74
N GLY A 35 -16.79 5.14 -1.91
CA GLY A 35 -17.58 3.97 -2.29
C GLY A 35 -17.01 3.24 -3.51
N CYS A 36 -15.70 3.32 -3.74
CA CYS A 36 -15.07 2.79 -4.95
C CYS A 36 -15.28 1.27 -5.07
N LEU A 37 -16.01 0.87 -6.11
CA LEU A 37 -16.27 -0.54 -6.45
C LEU A 37 -15.26 -1.09 -7.47
N LEU A 38 -14.31 -0.28 -7.93
CA LEU A 38 -13.33 -0.70 -8.92
C LEU A 38 -12.43 -1.80 -8.33
N LYS A 39 -12.13 -2.79 -9.17
CA LYS A 39 -11.19 -3.87 -8.82
C LYS A 39 -9.74 -3.39 -8.71
N GLU A 40 -9.43 -2.29 -9.39
CA GLU A 40 -8.10 -1.68 -9.40
C GLU A 40 -8.18 -0.29 -8.78
N PHE A 41 -7.16 0.05 -8.00
CA PHE A 41 -7.06 1.37 -7.39
C PHE A 41 -6.79 2.42 -8.48
N PRO A 42 -7.62 3.48 -8.58
CA PRO A 42 -7.36 4.57 -9.50
C PRO A 42 -6.02 5.27 -9.20
N SER A 43 -5.30 5.74 -10.22
CA SER A 43 -4.04 6.48 -10.06
C SER A 43 -4.14 7.64 -9.07
N TYR A 44 -5.27 8.36 -9.03
CA TYR A 44 -5.44 9.48 -8.10
C TYR A 44 -5.43 9.05 -6.63
N PHE A 45 -5.82 7.82 -6.28
CA PHE A 45 -5.68 7.32 -4.91
C PHE A 45 -4.21 7.15 -4.54
N LEU A 46 -3.41 6.59 -5.44
CA LEU A 46 -1.98 6.41 -5.20
C LEU A 46 -1.29 7.77 -5.01
N LEU A 47 -1.66 8.76 -5.82
CA LEU A 47 -1.15 10.12 -5.66
C LEU A 47 -1.56 10.74 -4.31
N THR A 48 -2.80 10.56 -3.86
CA THR A 48 -3.25 11.05 -2.55
C THR A 48 -2.50 10.36 -1.41
N VAL A 49 -2.31 9.04 -1.48
CA VAL A 49 -1.55 8.29 -0.48
C VAL A 49 -0.09 8.75 -0.46
N GLY A 50 0.53 8.92 -1.63
CA GLY A 50 1.90 9.41 -1.75
C GLY A 50 2.08 10.82 -1.18
N GLN A 51 1.07 11.68 -1.32
CA GLN A 51 1.06 13.01 -0.73
C GLN A 51 0.99 12.96 0.80
N GLU A 52 0.11 12.13 1.37
CA GLU A 52 -0.03 12.00 2.82
C GLU A 52 1.23 11.41 3.47
N ILE A 53 1.86 10.41 2.84
CA ILE A 53 3.14 9.86 3.28
C ILE A 53 4.24 10.93 3.25
N ARG A 54 4.27 11.76 2.20
CA ARG A 54 5.19 12.89 2.12
C ARG A 54 4.97 13.89 3.25
N ASP A 55 3.72 14.21 3.56
CA ASP A 55 3.39 15.21 4.58
C ASP A 55 3.73 14.73 5.99
N ILE A 56 3.60 13.43 6.27
CA ILE A 56 3.87 12.85 7.59
C ILE A 56 5.35 12.51 7.78
N PHE A 57 5.98 11.90 6.77
CA PHE A 57 7.31 11.29 6.89
C PHE A 57 8.41 12.03 6.14
N SER A 58 8.08 13.08 5.38
CA SER A 58 9.02 13.77 4.46
C SER A 58 9.64 12.85 3.40
N VAL A 59 9.04 11.69 3.14
CA VAL A 59 9.48 10.71 2.14
C VAL A 59 8.64 10.88 0.87
N ARG A 60 9.28 10.85 -0.29
CA ARG A 60 8.58 10.90 -1.58
C ARG A 60 8.65 9.55 -2.27
N PHE A 61 7.48 9.02 -2.61
CA PHE A 61 7.35 7.91 -3.55
C PHE A 61 6.76 8.42 -4.87
N ASN A 62 7.15 7.79 -5.97
CA ASN A 62 6.52 7.96 -7.28
C ASN A 62 5.36 6.95 -7.46
N GLU A 63 4.56 7.15 -8.51
CA GLU A 63 3.39 6.30 -8.74
C GLU A 63 3.76 4.83 -9.02
N GLU A 64 4.89 4.57 -9.68
CA GLU A 64 5.35 3.21 -9.99
C GLU A 64 5.70 2.44 -8.72
N GLU A 65 6.40 3.08 -7.77
CA GLU A 65 6.73 2.54 -6.45
C GLU A 65 5.47 2.18 -5.67
N LEU A 66 4.51 3.11 -5.59
CA LEU A 66 3.23 2.89 -4.90
C LEU A 66 2.40 1.80 -5.60
N SER A 67 2.40 1.75 -6.92
CA SER A 67 1.73 0.70 -7.71
C SER A 67 2.36 -0.67 -7.47
N ALA A 68 3.69 -0.75 -7.40
CA ALA A 68 4.41 -1.97 -7.08
C ALA A 68 4.06 -2.49 -5.68
N CYS A 69 3.85 -1.59 -4.70
CA CYS A 69 3.36 -1.95 -3.37
C CYS A 69 1.98 -2.60 -3.43
N VAL A 70 1.02 -1.96 -4.12
CA VAL A 70 -0.34 -2.52 -4.25
C VAL A 70 -0.30 -3.90 -4.90
N LYS A 71 0.48 -4.07 -5.98
CA LYS A 71 0.63 -5.36 -6.65
C LYS A 71 1.17 -6.44 -5.72
N THR A 72 2.15 -6.09 -4.89
CA THR A 72 2.74 -7.01 -3.92
C THR A 72 1.76 -7.38 -2.81
N LEU A 73 1.03 -6.41 -2.26
CA LEU A 73 -0.04 -6.66 -1.28
C LEU A 73 -1.09 -7.62 -1.85
N HIS A 74 -1.51 -7.39 -3.09
CA HIS A 74 -2.48 -8.24 -3.77
C HIS A 74 -1.97 -9.66 -4.01
N ALA A 75 -0.71 -9.81 -4.44
CA ALA A 75 -0.07 -11.11 -4.61
C ALA A 75 -0.01 -11.87 -3.29
N ARG A 76 0.44 -11.21 -2.20
CA ARG A 76 0.48 -11.81 -0.85
C ARG A 76 -0.90 -12.24 -0.40
N TYR A 77 -1.92 -11.39 -0.53
CA TYR A 77 -3.30 -11.74 -0.17
C TYR A 77 -3.78 -13.00 -0.91
N LYS A 78 -3.52 -13.09 -2.22
CA LYS A 78 -3.86 -14.28 -3.01
C LYS A 78 -3.14 -15.53 -2.50
N THR A 79 -1.83 -15.45 -2.30
CA THR A 79 -1.04 -16.57 -1.77
C THR A 79 -1.55 -17.04 -0.41
N PHE A 80 -1.83 -16.11 0.52
CA PHE A 80 -2.39 -16.48 1.82
C PHE A 80 -3.76 -17.14 1.71
N LYS A 81 -4.61 -16.63 0.81
CA LYS A 81 -5.92 -17.23 0.57
C LYS A 81 -5.81 -18.65 0.01
N GLU A 82 -4.84 -18.93 -0.84
CA GLU A 82 -4.58 -20.27 -1.37
C GLU A 82 -4.04 -21.24 -0.31
N VAL A 83 -3.19 -20.78 0.62
CA VAL A 83 -2.65 -21.62 1.70
C VAL A 83 -3.71 -21.99 2.74
N LEU A 84 -4.70 -21.12 2.95
CA LEU A 84 -5.79 -21.32 3.92
C LEU A 84 -7.00 -22.05 3.32
N ALA A 85 -7.03 -22.27 2.01
CA ALA A 85 -8.10 -22.97 1.29
C ALA A 85 -7.86 -24.47 1.27
#